data_AF-A0A6P2D1J6-F1
#
_entry.id   AF-A0A6P2D1J6-F1
#
_cell.length_a   1.000
_cell.length_b   1.000
_cell.length_c   1.000
_cell.angle_alpha   90.00
_cell.angle_beta   90.00
_cell.angle_gamma   90.00
#
_symmetry.space_group_name_H-M   'P 1'
#
loop_
_entity.id
_entity.type
_entity.pdbx_description
1 polymer ?
#
loop_
_entity_poly.entity_id
_entity_poly.type
_entity_poly.pdbx_seq_one_letter_code
_entity_poly.pdbx_strand_id
1 'polypeptide(L)'
;MTALSVAHHFSTEPHGWHTSFACTGPATSTRAASAPKGTKGAKKVTEASDKWYGAGIPGQGKKRVPLATDKEAAWRMLGDLVRAAERGEAKMLDRAAKAKSLKEHLADFEGELSAGVHVSTGRKRRTAPSAKQIQQSVQRVRDVLDGCNFRWMDDLKSGTAADRLARYLRERLKKPRNATDRGLGELIPDHMESLLFDRSHPSEPDPWLDHARVPGAVFEPRPEDRPEAVDASDRAVRDGLADDRPERFHGLELRGTRGEEVEDNVEPGVEPGG
;
A
#
# COMPACT_ATOMS: atom_id res chain seq x y z
N MET A 1 -34.05 -14.78 -40.76
CA MET A 1 -32.96 -14.70 -39.76
C MET A 1 -32.84 -13.25 -39.36
N THR A 2 -33.47 -12.87 -38.25
CA THR A 2 -33.65 -11.47 -37.84
C THR A 2 -32.84 -11.24 -36.57
N ALA A 3 -31.77 -10.45 -36.68
CA ALA A 3 -30.89 -10.12 -35.56
C ALA A 3 -31.55 -9.05 -34.69
N LEU A 4 -31.99 -9.42 -33.48
CA LEU A 4 -32.41 -8.47 -32.45
C LEU A 4 -31.17 -7.82 -31.83
N SER A 5 -30.96 -6.56 -32.17
CA SER A 5 -29.99 -5.68 -31.50
C SER A 5 -30.61 -5.14 -30.22
N VAL A 6 -30.15 -5.64 -29.07
CA VAL A 6 -30.54 -5.12 -27.75
C VAL A 6 -29.58 -3.98 -27.40
N ALA A 7 -30.03 -2.74 -27.64
CA ALA A 7 -29.34 -1.55 -27.17
C ALA A 7 -29.57 -1.39 -25.65
N HIS A 8 -28.60 -1.84 -24.85
CA HIS A 8 -28.57 -1.49 -23.43
C HIS A 8 -28.22 -0.01 -23.27
N HIS A 9 -29.24 0.82 -23.04
CA HIS A 9 -29.08 2.19 -22.56
C HIS A 9 -28.52 2.15 -21.13
N PHE A 10 -27.21 2.34 -20.99
CA PHE A 10 -26.56 2.52 -19.70
C PHE A 10 -26.80 3.97 -19.25
N SER A 11 -27.78 4.17 -18.37
CA SER A 11 -28.04 5.45 -17.73
C SER A 11 -26.89 5.80 -16.80
N THR A 12 -25.98 6.67 -17.25
CA THR A 12 -24.96 7.30 -16.41
C THR A 12 -25.57 8.53 -15.74
N GLU A 13 -26.49 8.31 -14.79
CA GLU A 13 -26.83 9.37 -13.85
C GLU A 13 -25.64 9.56 -12.92
N PRO A 14 -25.00 10.76 -12.89
CA PRO A 14 -23.99 11.06 -11.89
C PRO A 14 -24.71 11.15 -10.56
N HIS A 15 -24.77 10.04 -9.81
CA HIS A 15 -25.05 10.11 -8.40
C HIS A 15 -23.96 11.00 -7.80
N GLY A 16 -24.30 12.27 -7.55
CA GLY A 16 -23.40 13.24 -6.97
C GLY A 16 -23.06 12.77 -5.56
N TRP A 17 -21.95 12.06 -5.42
CA TRP A 17 -21.31 11.84 -4.14
C TRP A 17 -20.77 13.19 -3.69
N HIS A 18 -21.63 14.06 -3.18
CA HIS A 18 -21.23 15.16 -2.33
C HIS A 18 -20.75 14.56 -1.00
N THR A 19 -19.64 13.84 -1.04
CA THR A 19 -18.87 13.54 0.16
C THR A 19 -18.26 14.85 0.61
N SER A 20 -19.00 15.57 1.46
CA SER A 20 -18.50 16.77 2.13
C SER A 20 -17.33 16.34 3.01
N PHE A 21 -16.11 16.57 2.53
CA PHE A 21 -14.91 16.38 3.32
C PHE A 21 -14.82 17.51 4.34
N ALA A 22 -15.31 17.25 5.54
CA ALA A 22 -15.18 18.18 6.64
C ALA A 22 -13.89 17.91 7.40
N CYS A 23 -13.01 18.92 7.44
CA CYS A 23 -12.05 19.05 8.55
C CYS A 23 -12.87 19.35 9.81
N THR A 24 -13.38 18.29 10.46
CA THR A 24 -13.97 18.41 11.78
C THR A 24 -12.93 18.99 12.74
N GLY A 25 -13.35 19.93 13.59
CA GLY A 25 -12.50 20.57 14.59
C GLY A 25 -11.73 19.59 15.49
N PRO A 26 -10.89 20.12 16.39
CA PRO A 26 -10.03 19.32 17.26
C PRO A 26 -10.82 18.18 17.90
N ALA A 27 -10.33 16.95 17.75
CA ALA A 27 -11.01 15.80 18.34
C ALA A 27 -10.87 15.86 19.86
N THR A 28 -11.98 15.88 20.59
CA THR A 28 -11.93 15.70 22.05
C THR A 28 -11.48 14.28 22.36
N SER A 29 -10.31 14.13 22.97
CA SER A 29 -9.80 12.85 23.45
C SER A 29 -10.05 12.78 24.94
N THR A 30 -10.82 11.79 25.39
CA THR A 30 -10.96 11.53 26.82
C THR A 30 -9.71 10.78 27.28
N ARG A 31 -8.69 11.49 27.78
CA ARG A 31 -7.61 10.88 28.55
C ARG A 31 -8.14 10.56 29.94
N ALA A 32 -8.73 9.37 30.09
CA ALA A 32 -9.07 8.87 31.41
C ALA A 32 -7.77 8.44 32.12
N ALA A 33 -7.25 9.29 33.00
CA ALA A 33 -6.43 8.79 34.09
C ALA A 33 -7.30 7.77 34.84
N SER A 34 -6.95 6.49 34.75
CA SER A 34 -7.78 5.41 35.27
C SER A 34 -7.72 5.41 36.80
N ALA A 35 -8.63 6.13 37.44
CA ALA A 35 -8.89 5.97 38.86
C ALA A 35 -9.61 4.63 39.12
N PRO A 36 -9.35 3.95 40.25
CA PRO A 36 -10.13 2.79 40.65
C PRO A 36 -11.62 3.13 40.71
N LYS A 37 -12.48 2.19 40.33
CA LYS A 37 -13.94 2.35 40.46
C LYS A 37 -14.27 2.64 41.93
N GLY A 38 -14.88 3.79 42.19
CA GLY A 38 -15.32 4.19 43.53
C GLY A 38 -14.47 5.27 44.21
N THR A 39 -13.43 5.82 43.56
CA THR A 39 -12.71 6.99 44.10
C THR A 39 -13.64 8.21 44.13
N LYS A 40 -14.12 8.58 45.32
CA LYS A 40 -14.92 9.79 45.54
C LYS A 40 -14.11 11.01 45.08
N GLY A 41 -14.68 11.80 44.16
CA GLY A 41 -14.06 13.02 43.61
C GLY A 41 -13.36 12.87 42.26
N ALA A 42 -13.37 11.68 41.64
CA ALA A 42 -12.83 11.54 40.28
C ALA A 42 -13.72 12.28 39.26
N LYS A 43 -13.19 13.36 38.66
CA LYS A 43 -13.84 14.10 37.57
C LYS A 43 -13.36 13.58 36.22
N LYS A 44 -14.29 13.37 35.28
CA LYS A 44 -13.95 13.04 33.90
C LYS A 44 -13.45 14.31 33.21
N VAL A 45 -12.15 14.36 32.92
CA VAL A 45 -11.56 15.46 32.14
C VAL A 45 -11.63 15.09 30.66
N THR A 46 -12.30 15.91 29.87
CA THR A 46 -12.31 15.83 28.40
C THR A 46 -11.39 16.92 27.86
N GLU A 47 -10.28 16.53 27.24
CA GLU A 47 -9.31 17.47 26.67
C GLU A 47 -9.50 17.51 25.14
N ALA A 48 -9.59 18.70 24.56
CA ALA A 48 -9.54 18.86 23.12
C ALA A 48 -8.12 18.54 22.63
N SER A 49 -7.98 17.69 21.60
CA SER A 49 -6.68 17.42 21.02
C SER A 49 -6.24 18.60 20.17
N ASP A 50 -5.00 19.05 20.32
CA ASP A 50 -4.43 20.13 19.50
C ASP A 50 -4.34 19.80 18.00
N LYS A 51 -4.49 18.52 17.63
CA LYS A 51 -4.35 18.06 16.26
C LYS A 51 -5.68 18.12 15.52
N TRP A 52 -5.61 18.52 14.26
CA TRP A 52 -6.70 18.37 13.30
C TRP A 52 -6.74 16.95 12.77
N TYR A 53 -7.96 16.46 12.54
CA TYR A 53 -8.21 15.11 12.07
C TYR A 53 -9.01 15.13 10.78
N GLY A 54 -8.52 14.41 9.78
CA GLY A 54 -9.27 14.11 8.56
C GLY A 54 -10.19 12.90 8.79
N ALA A 55 -11.43 12.99 8.31
CA ALA A 55 -12.40 11.89 8.31
C ALA A 55 -12.89 11.63 6.88
N GLY A 56 -13.25 10.38 6.58
CA GLY A 56 -13.78 10.00 5.27
C GLY A 56 -12.72 9.91 4.16
N ILE A 57 -11.43 9.93 4.51
CA ILE A 57 -10.34 9.85 3.51
C ILE A 57 -10.50 8.54 2.70
N PRO A 58 -10.58 8.62 1.36
CA PRO A 58 -10.72 7.44 0.51
C PRO A 58 -9.62 6.41 0.82
N GLY A 59 -10.03 5.16 1.01
CA GLY A 59 -9.15 4.04 1.37
C GLY A 59 -8.90 3.84 2.87
N GLN A 60 -9.07 4.86 3.71
CA GLN A 60 -8.85 4.76 5.17
C GLN A 60 -10.13 4.43 5.96
N GLY A 61 -11.30 4.47 5.29
CA GLY A 61 -12.59 4.15 5.90
C GLY A 61 -13.09 5.25 6.85
N LYS A 62 -13.86 4.86 7.88
CA LYS A 62 -14.42 5.80 8.88
C LYS A 62 -13.42 6.22 9.97
N LYS A 63 -12.16 5.81 9.87
CA LYS A 63 -11.14 6.11 10.87
C LYS A 63 -10.67 7.56 10.72
N ARG A 64 -10.51 8.26 11.85
CA ARG A 64 -9.94 9.62 11.88
C ARG A 64 -8.42 9.52 11.78
N VAL A 65 -7.83 10.23 10.82
CA VAL A 65 -6.38 10.28 10.63
C VAL A 65 -5.87 11.62 11.16
N PRO A 66 -4.93 11.63 12.13
CA PRO A 66 -4.32 12.87 12.58
C PRO A 66 -3.49 13.48 11.45
N LEU A 67 -3.69 14.77 11.20
CA LEU A 67 -2.98 15.51 10.15
C LEU A 67 -1.90 16.37 10.79
N ALA A 68 -2.21 17.63 11.11
CA ALA A 68 -1.30 18.58 11.73
C ALA A 68 -1.97 19.34 12.89
N THR A 69 -1.18 20.00 13.72
CA THR A 69 -1.66 20.91 14.78
C THR A 69 -2.17 22.23 14.18
N ASP A 70 -1.49 22.73 13.15
CA ASP A 70 -1.94 23.91 12.41
C ASP A 70 -3.03 23.55 11.40
N LYS A 71 -4.02 24.43 11.29
CA LYS A 71 -5.19 24.23 10.44
C LYS A 71 -4.80 24.25 8.96
N GLU A 72 -3.99 25.21 8.52
CA GLU A 72 -3.61 25.30 7.10
C GLU A 72 -2.75 24.12 6.68
N ALA A 73 -1.79 23.73 7.52
CA ALA A 73 -0.98 22.53 7.30
C ALA A 73 -1.87 21.28 7.18
N ALA A 74 -2.86 21.12 8.06
CA ALA A 74 -3.79 19.99 8.01
C ALA A 74 -4.61 19.97 6.71
N TRP A 75 -5.06 21.13 6.23
CA TRP A 75 -5.78 21.24 4.95
C TRP A 75 -4.92 20.86 3.76
N ARG A 76 -3.64 21.30 3.71
CA ARG A 76 -2.69 20.90 2.66
C ARG A 76 -2.48 19.39 2.67
N MET A 77 -2.24 18.80 3.84
CA MET A 77 -2.08 17.35 4.00
C MET A 77 -3.34 16.57 3.58
N LEU A 78 -4.53 17.08 3.88
CA LEU A 78 -5.78 16.45 3.45
C LEU A 78 -5.93 16.48 1.92
N GLY A 79 -5.62 17.63 1.30
CA GLY A 79 -5.63 17.76 -0.17
C GLY A 79 -4.67 16.79 -0.84
N ASP A 80 -3.46 16.63 -0.30
CA ASP A 80 -2.48 15.68 -0.83
C ASP A 80 -2.95 14.22 -0.71
N LEU A 81 -3.60 13.85 0.41
CA LEU A 81 -4.18 12.53 0.58
C LEU A 81 -5.33 12.25 -0.40
N VAL A 82 -6.17 13.26 -0.69
CA VAL A 82 -7.25 13.14 -1.69
C VAL A 82 -6.66 12.98 -3.09
N ARG A 83 -5.72 13.85 -3.50
CA ARG A 83 -5.04 13.74 -4.80
C ARG A 83 -4.30 12.41 -4.97
N ALA A 84 -3.63 11.93 -3.93
CA ALA A 84 -2.98 10.63 -3.95
C ALA A 84 -3.99 9.49 -4.15
N ALA A 85 -5.17 9.58 -3.55
CA ALA A 85 -6.22 8.59 -3.73
C ALA A 85 -6.86 8.64 -5.12
N GLU A 86 -7.07 9.84 -5.67
CA GLU A 86 -7.54 10.03 -7.05
C GLU A 86 -6.54 9.46 -8.07
N ARG A 87 -5.23 9.59 -7.83
CA ARG A 87 -4.18 8.97 -8.64
C ARG A 87 -4.03 7.46 -8.45
N GLY A 88 -4.74 6.86 -7.49
CA GLY A 88 -4.55 5.44 -7.12
C GLY A 88 -3.22 5.15 -6.42
N GLU A 89 -2.46 6.18 -6.03
CA GLU A 89 -1.17 6.06 -5.33
C GLU A 89 -1.33 5.96 -3.81
N ALA A 90 -2.44 6.49 -3.27
CA ALA A 90 -2.78 6.17 -1.90
C ALA A 90 -2.77 4.65 -1.81
N LYS A 91 -2.11 4.10 -0.78
CA LYS A 91 -2.11 2.67 -0.44
C LYS A 91 -3.51 2.19 -0.04
N MET A 92 -4.53 2.59 -0.79
CA MET A 92 -5.83 2.00 -0.84
C MET A 92 -5.56 0.54 -1.14
N LEU A 93 -5.93 -0.31 -0.19
CA LEU A 93 -6.10 -1.71 -0.50
C LEU A 93 -7.07 -1.75 -1.67
N ASP A 94 -6.55 -2.12 -2.85
CA ASP A 94 -7.35 -2.23 -4.05
C ASP A 94 -8.58 -3.09 -3.70
N ARG A 95 -9.76 -2.49 -3.81
CA ARG A 95 -11.01 -3.18 -3.46
C ARG A 95 -11.22 -4.35 -4.42
N ALA A 96 -10.77 -4.21 -5.67
CA ALA A 96 -10.79 -5.30 -6.64
C ALA A 96 -9.83 -6.42 -6.21
N ALA A 97 -8.64 -6.09 -5.72
CA ALA A 97 -7.72 -7.06 -5.15
C ALA A 97 -8.33 -7.85 -3.97
N LYS A 98 -9.20 -7.27 -3.14
CA LYS A 98 -9.90 -8.05 -2.09
C LYS A 98 -10.92 -9.04 -2.64
N ALA A 99 -11.50 -8.76 -3.80
CA ALA A 99 -12.47 -9.64 -4.45
C ALA A 99 -11.79 -10.82 -5.18
N LYS A 100 -10.50 -10.70 -5.49
CA LYS A 100 -9.71 -11.79 -6.09
C LYS A 100 -9.51 -12.94 -5.10
N SER A 101 -9.58 -14.16 -5.62
CA SER A 101 -9.26 -15.35 -4.83
C SER A 101 -7.76 -15.43 -4.54
N LEU A 102 -7.36 -16.16 -3.51
CA LEU A 102 -5.93 -16.35 -3.21
C LEU A 102 -5.15 -17.02 -4.35
N LYS A 103 -5.84 -17.83 -5.18
CA LYS A 103 -5.23 -18.46 -6.36
C LYS A 103 -4.87 -17.44 -7.45
N GLU A 104 -5.70 -16.42 -7.64
CA GLU A 104 -5.43 -15.33 -8.58
C GLU A 104 -4.28 -14.45 -8.07
N HIS A 105 -4.25 -14.14 -6.77
CA HIS A 105 -3.12 -13.45 -6.15
C HIS A 105 -1.79 -14.20 -6.33
N LEU A 106 -1.82 -15.54 -6.29
CA LEU A 106 -0.63 -16.33 -6.56
C LEU A 106 -0.17 -16.25 -8.02
N ALA A 107 -1.10 -16.16 -8.98
CA ALA A 107 -0.75 -15.97 -10.38
C ALA A 107 -0.16 -14.57 -10.62
N ASP A 108 -0.74 -13.54 -10.00
CA ASP A 108 -0.20 -12.17 -10.05
C ASP A 108 1.21 -12.14 -9.42
N PHE A 109 1.41 -12.78 -8.26
CA PHE A 109 2.70 -12.90 -7.60
C PHE A 109 3.75 -13.64 -8.44
N GLU A 110 3.35 -14.73 -9.12
CA GLU A 110 4.22 -15.45 -10.05
C GLU A 110 4.66 -14.54 -11.22
N GLY A 111 3.72 -13.77 -11.78
CA GLY A 111 3.99 -12.74 -12.78
C GLY A 111 4.99 -11.70 -12.29
N GLU A 112 4.79 -11.15 -11.09
CA GLU A 112 5.69 -10.16 -10.49
C GLU A 112 7.10 -10.71 -10.20
N LEU A 113 7.19 -11.98 -9.75
CA LEU A 113 8.48 -12.65 -9.56
C LEU A 113 9.20 -12.87 -10.89
N SER A 114 8.48 -13.26 -11.93
CA SER A 114 9.05 -13.45 -13.28
C SER A 114 9.53 -12.13 -13.90
N ALA A 115 8.82 -11.03 -13.62
CA ALA A 115 9.20 -9.68 -14.03
C ALA A 115 10.36 -9.09 -13.20
N GLY A 116 10.75 -9.74 -12.09
CA GLY A 116 11.84 -9.30 -11.24
C GLY A 116 11.53 -8.07 -10.38
N VAL A 117 10.25 -7.71 -10.22
CA VAL A 117 9.83 -6.48 -9.50
C VAL A 117 10.23 -6.54 -8.01
N HIS A 118 10.19 -7.72 -7.40
CA HIS A 118 10.47 -7.94 -5.97
C HIS A 118 11.96 -8.06 -5.63
N VAL A 119 12.83 -7.89 -6.61
CA VAL A 119 14.27 -7.95 -6.41
C VAL A 119 14.73 -6.63 -5.76
N SER A 120 14.63 -6.62 -4.41
CA SER A 120 14.75 -5.48 -3.50
C SER A 120 15.64 -4.32 -3.95
N THR A 121 15.17 -3.12 -3.59
CA THR A 121 15.79 -1.77 -3.57
C THR A 121 17.18 -1.63 -2.90
N GLY A 122 17.86 -2.74 -2.59
CA GLY A 122 19.23 -2.72 -2.06
C GLY A 122 20.26 -2.42 -3.14
N ARG A 123 21.36 -1.74 -2.77
CA ARG A 123 22.45 -1.32 -3.67
C ARG A 123 23.12 -2.44 -4.49
N LYS A 124 22.89 -3.72 -4.15
CA LYS A 124 23.43 -4.84 -4.91
C LYS A 124 22.38 -5.26 -5.94
N ARG A 125 22.68 -5.02 -7.23
CA ARG A 125 21.94 -5.58 -8.37
C ARG A 125 21.80 -7.08 -8.12
N ARG A 126 20.59 -7.50 -7.76
CA ARG A 126 20.27 -8.91 -7.64
C ARG A 126 19.78 -9.36 -9.01
N THR A 127 20.29 -10.49 -9.48
CA THR A 127 19.82 -11.17 -10.68
C THR A 127 18.36 -11.57 -10.50
N ALA A 128 17.56 -11.51 -11.57
CA ALA A 128 16.20 -12.03 -11.55
C ALA A 128 16.22 -13.50 -11.07
N PRO A 129 15.24 -13.93 -10.24
CA PRO A 129 15.18 -15.31 -9.79
C PRO A 129 15.09 -16.28 -10.97
N SER A 130 15.73 -17.44 -10.86
CA SER A 130 15.60 -18.49 -11.88
C SER A 130 14.15 -19.02 -11.92
N ALA A 131 13.64 -19.39 -13.10
CA ALA A 131 12.30 -19.96 -13.26
C ALA A 131 12.03 -21.14 -12.31
N LYS A 132 13.03 -22.00 -12.07
CA LYS A 132 12.93 -23.12 -11.10
C LYS A 132 12.69 -22.64 -9.67
N GLN A 133 13.33 -21.53 -9.27
CA GLN A 133 13.15 -20.95 -7.94
C GLN A 133 11.77 -20.32 -7.79
N ILE A 134 11.27 -19.66 -8.84
CA ILE A 134 9.92 -19.10 -8.88
C ILE A 134 8.89 -20.22 -8.72
N GLN A 135 8.98 -21.26 -9.57
CA GLN A 135 8.09 -22.41 -9.51
C GLN A 135 8.11 -23.09 -8.14
N GLN A 136 9.30 -23.32 -7.56
CA GLN A 136 9.43 -23.91 -6.23
C GLN A 136 8.79 -23.02 -5.15
N SER A 137 8.94 -21.71 -5.24
CA SER A 137 8.36 -20.76 -4.29
C SER A 137 6.84 -20.74 -4.39
N VAL A 138 6.30 -20.58 -5.61
CA VAL A 138 4.86 -20.59 -5.88
C VAL A 138 4.21 -21.91 -5.45
N GLN A 139 4.85 -23.05 -5.76
CA GLN A 139 4.35 -24.36 -5.39
C GLN A 139 4.28 -24.54 -3.86
N ARG A 140 5.30 -24.09 -3.12
CA ARG A 140 5.29 -24.15 -1.64
C ARG A 140 4.16 -23.32 -1.04
N VAL A 141 3.92 -22.12 -1.58
CA VAL A 141 2.82 -21.29 -1.10
C VAL A 141 1.47 -21.94 -1.45
N ARG A 142 1.30 -22.43 -2.68
CA ARG A 142 0.10 -23.16 -3.11
C ARG A 142 -0.20 -24.35 -2.20
N ASP A 143 0.79 -25.19 -1.92
CA ASP A 143 0.67 -26.34 -1.02
C ASP A 143 0.19 -25.94 0.39
N VAL A 144 0.68 -24.81 0.92
CA VAL A 144 0.26 -24.31 2.24
C VAL A 144 -1.18 -23.80 2.20
N LEU A 145 -1.54 -23.03 1.18
CA LEU A 145 -2.89 -22.48 1.05
C LEU A 145 -3.94 -23.59 0.85
N ASP A 146 -3.66 -24.55 -0.03
CA ASP A 146 -4.53 -25.69 -0.29
C ASP A 146 -4.61 -26.61 0.95
N GLY A 147 -3.49 -26.86 1.62
CA GLY A 147 -3.44 -27.67 2.85
C GLY A 147 -4.21 -27.07 4.03
N CYS A 148 -4.31 -25.74 4.09
CA CYS A 148 -5.08 -25.03 5.11
C CYS A 148 -6.53 -24.69 4.67
N ASN A 149 -6.91 -25.02 3.44
CA ASN A 149 -8.15 -24.60 2.79
C ASN A 149 -8.39 -23.08 2.84
N PHE A 150 -7.34 -22.29 2.58
CA PHE A 150 -7.47 -20.84 2.44
C PHE A 150 -7.89 -20.49 1.01
N ARG A 151 -9.09 -19.92 0.86
CA ARG A 151 -9.65 -19.54 -0.45
C ARG A 151 -9.61 -18.03 -0.67
N TRP A 152 -9.83 -17.26 0.38
CA TRP A 152 -9.95 -15.80 0.35
C TRP A 152 -8.97 -15.12 1.29
N MET A 153 -8.67 -13.84 1.04
CA MET A 153 -7.79 -13.03 1.90
C MET A 153 -8.29 -12.90 3.34
N ASP A 154 -9.61 -13.02 3.57
CA ASP A 154 -10.18 -12.95 4.91
C ASP A 154 -9.97 -14.24 5.72
N ASP A 155 -9.75 -15.39 5.04
CA ASP A 155 -9.40 -16.64 5.72
C ASP A 155 -8.06 -16.52 6.44
N LEU A 156 -7.10 -15.80 5.85
CA LEU A 156 -5.78 -15.52 6.42
C LEU A 156 -5.85 -14.61 7.66
N LYS A 157 -6.86 -13.74 7.73
CA LYS A 157 -7.07 -12.81 8.85
C LYS A 157 -7.91 -13.42 9.96
N SER A 158 -8.50 -14.59 9.72
CA SER A 158 -9.29 -15.28 10.75
C SER A 158 -8.40 -15.59 11.96
N GLY A 159 -8.93 -15.43 13.18
CA GLY A 159 -8.20 -15.81 14.39
C GLY A 159 -7.76 -17.28 14.40
N THR A 160 -8.43 -18.13 13.61
CA THR A 160 -8.12 -19.55 13.43
C THR A 160 -7.04 -19.86 12.38
N ALA A 161 -6.58 -18.87 11.62
CA ALA A 161 -5.62 -19.09 10.53
C ALA A 161 -4.30 -19.70 11.04
N ALA A 162 -3.79 -19.18 12.17
CA ALA A 162 -2.57 -19.67 12.79
C ALA A 162 -2.70 -21.13 13.25
N ASP A 163 -3.84 -21.50 13.83
CA ASP A 163 -4.10 -22.88 14.29
C ASP A 163 -4.18 -23.87 13.13
N ARG A 164 -4.86 -23.49 12.03
CA ARG A 164 -4.93 -24.31 10.81
C ARG A 164 -3.54 -24.53 10.21
N LEU A 165 -2.73 -23.48 10.13
CA LEU A 165 -1.35 -23.56 9.64
C LEU A 165 -0.50 -24.46 10.55
N ALA A 166 -0.55 -24.27 11.87
CA ALA A 166 0.20 -25.09 12.82
C ALA A 166 -0.19 -26.57 12.73
N ARG A 167 -1.49 -26.86 12.58
CA ARG A 167 -1.99 -28.22 12.37
C ARG A 167 -1.44 -28.83 11.07
N TYR A 168 -1.56 -28.11 9.96
CA TYR A 168 -1.04 -28.55 8.66
C TYR A 168 0.46 -28.87 8.69
N LEU A 169 1.26 -27.99 9.32
CA LEU A 169 2.71 -28.20 9.44
C LEU A 169 3.05 -29.41 10.32
N ARG A 170 2.32 -29.65 11.42
CA ARG A 170 2.51 -30.85 12.24
C ARG A 170 2.17 -32.13 11.48
N GLU A 171 1.09 -32.13 10.70
CA GLU A 171 0.68 -33.27 9.88
C GLU A 171 1.72 -33.56 8.77
N ARG A 172 2.25 -32.51 8.12
CA ARG A 172 3.36 -32.64 7.16
C ARG A 172 4.64 -33.20 7.78
N LEU A 173 4.97 -32.84 9.02
CA LEU A 173 6.15 -33.36 9.73
C LEU A 173 6.02 -34.83 10.14
N LYS A 174 4.80 -35.31 10.42
CA LYS A 174 4.55 -36.71 10.78
C LYS A 174 4.62 -37.66 9.59
N LYS A 175 4.36 -37.16 8.38
CA LYS A 175 4.42 -37.99 7.18
C LYS A 175 5.88 -38.43 7.00
N PRO A 176 6.20 -39.74 7.05
CA PRO A 176 7.55 -40.19 6.74
C PRO A 176 7.88 -39.63 5.36
N ARG A 177 9.10 -39.12 5.21
CA ARG A 177 9.58 -38.55 3.96
C ARG A 177 9.68 -39.71 2.96
N ASN A 178 8.55 -40.06 2.32
CA ASN A 178 8.43 -41.22 1.47
C ASN A 178 9.55 -41.13 0.44
N ALA A 179 10.36 -42.17 0.32
CA ALA A 179 11.48 -42.22 -0.62
C ALA A 179 11.01 -41.90 -2.06
N THR A 180 9.75 -42.18 -2.37
CA THR A 180 9.06 -41.90 -3.64
C THR A 180 8.87 -40.40 -3.93
N ASP A 181 8.81 -39.52 -2.92
CA ASP A 181 8.68 -38.06 -3.12
C ASP A 181 10.03 -37.41 -3.52
N ARG A 182 11.12 -38.18 -3.58
CA ARG A 182 12.34 -37.78 -4.30
C ARG A 182 12.18 -37.89 -5.83
N GLY A 183 11.11 -38.52 -6.32
CA GLY A 183 10.84 -38.75 -7.75
C GLY A 183 10.36 -37.52 -8.53
N LEU A 184 10.09 -36.37 -7.90
CA LEU A 184 9.94 -35.10 -8.64
C LEU A 184 11.28 -34.55 -9.17
N GLY A 185 12.39 -35.26 -8.94
CA GLY A 185 13.63 -35.11 -9.70
C GLY A 185 13.70 -35.94 -11.00
N GLU A 186 12.82 -36.93 -11.22
CA GLU A 186 12.90 -37.86 -12.37
C GLU A 186 12.16 -37.39 -13.64
N LEU A 187 11.54 -36.20 -13.60
CA LEU A 187 10.97 -35.52 -14.78
C LEU A 187 11.86 -34.38 -15.30
N ILE A 188 13.14 -34.37 -14.92
CA ILE A 188 14.18 -33.93 -15.84
C ILE A 188 14.72 -35.23 -16.43
N PRO A 189 14.53 -35.52 -17.72
CA PRO A 189 15.14 -36.68 -18.33
C PRO A 189 16.64 -36.65 -18.02
N ASP A 190 17.18 -37.71 -17.43
CA ASP A 190 18.64 -37.86 -17.18
C ASP A 190 19.47 -37.73 -18.47
N HIS A 191 18.82 -37.77 -19.64
CA HIS A 191 19.42 -37.44 -20.94
C HIS A 191 19.78 -35.93 -21.11
N MET A 192 19.29 -35.02 -20.25
CA MET A 192 19.65 -33.59 -20.32
C MET A 192 20.72 -33.15 -19.31
N GLU A 193 21.09 -33.98 -18.32
CA GLU A 193 22.27 -33.67 -17.49
C GLU A 193 23.60 -33.95 -18.20
N SER A 194 23.62 -34.80 -19.25
CA SER A 194 24.82 -34.96 -20.09
C SER A 194 25.06 -33.80 -21.06
N LEU A 195 24.14 -32.83 -21.18
CA LEU A 195 24.30 -31.65 -22.05
C LEU A 195 24.49 -30.33 -21.28
N LEU A 196 24.41 -30.34 -19.95
CA LEU A 196 24.53 -29.11 -19.14
C LEU A 196 25.70 -29.13 -18.15
N PHE A 197 26.52 -30.17 -18.17
CA PHE A 197 27.76 -30.25 -17.38
C PHE A 197 28.97 -30.77 -18.16
N ASP A 198 29.05 -30.51 -19.48
CA ASP A 198 30.37 -30.47 -20.12
C ASP A 198 31.09 -29.20 -19.70
N ARG A 199 31.71 -29.28 -18.52
CA ARG A 199 32.56 -28.23 -17.92
C ARG A 199 33.93 -28.13 -18.60
N SER A 200 34.09 -28.74 -19.78
CA SER A 200 35.31 -28.78 -20.57
C SER A 200 35.27 -27.85 -21.78
N HIS A 201 34.23 -27.03 -21.95
CA HIS A 201 34.32 -25.89 -22.85
C HIS A 201 35.24 -24.85 -22.19
N PRO A 202 36.45 -24.58 -22.74
CA PRO A 202 37.18 -23.38 -22.35
C PRO A 202 36.23 -22.23 -22.62
N SER A 203 35.92 -21.48 -21.56
CA SER A 203 35.16 -20.24 -21.66
C SER A 203 35.74 -19.43 -22.81
N GLU A 204 35.01 -19.29 -23.92
CA GLU A 204 35.23 -18.18 -24.81
C GLU A 204 35.19 -16.93 -23.91
N PRO A 205 36.23 -16.09 -23.92
CA PRO A 205 36.24 -14.89 -23.12
C PRO A 205 35.01 -14.06 -23.52
N ASP A 206 34.09 -13.86 -22.58
CA ASP A 206 32.94 -12.97 -22.75
C ASP A 206 33.46 -11.65 -23.35
N PRO A 207 33.10 -11.30 -24.61
CA PRO A 207 33.59 -10.08 -25.25
C PRO A 207 33.06 -8.80 -24.57
N TRP A 208 32.23 -8.96 -23.54
CA TRP A 208 31.66 -7.89 -22.73
C TRP A 208 32.34 -7.72 -21.37
N LEU A 209 33.29 -8.60 -20.99
CA LEU A 209 33.99 -8.52 -19.70
C LEU A 209 35.30 -7.72 -19.75
N ASP A 210 35.61 -7.04 -20.86
CA ASP A 210 36.81 -6.19 -20.99
C ASP A 210 36.52 -4.68 -20.88
N HIS A 211 35.39 -4.34 -20.26
CA HIS A 211 35.12 -2.98 -19.81
C HIS A 211 35.05 -2.95 -18.28
N ALA A 212 36.08 -3.50 -17.65
CA ALA A 212 36.45 -3.11 -16.30
C ALA A 212 36.79 -1.60 -16.32
N ARG A 213 35.73 -0.82 -16.15
CA ARG A 213 35.73 0.62 -15.95
C ARG A 213 36.74 0.93 -14.84
N VAL A 214 37.89 1.47 -15.25
CA VAL A 214 38.91 1.98 -14.33
C VAL A 214 38.22 2.98 -13.40
N PRO A 215 38.14 2.73 -12.08
CA PRO A 215 37.62 3.70 -11.14
C PRO A 215 38.58 4.89 -11.12
N GLY A 216 38.22 5.98 -11.79
CA GLY A 216 39.06 7.19 -11.91
C GLY A 216 39.05 7.88 -13.27
N ALA A 217 38.49 7.26 -14.32
CA ALA A 217 38.31 7.94 -15.60
C ALA A 217 37.23 9.02 -15.46
N VAL A 218 37.66 10.27 -15.28
CA VAL A 218 36.82 11.46 -15.47
C VAL A 218 36.37 11.43 -16.92
N PHE A 219 35.08 11.17 -17.13
CA PHE A 219 34.48 11.23 -18.45
C PHE A 219 34.43 12.70 -18.84
N GLU A 220 35.47 13.19 -19.52
CA GLU A 220 35.38 14.47 -20.22
C GLU A 220 34.37 14.27 -21.35
N PRO A 221 33.21 14.95 -21.33
CA PRO A 221 32.27 14.87 -22.42
C PRO A 221 32.96 15.33 -23.70
N ARG A 222 32.78 14.59 -24.80
CA ARG A 222 33.26 15.03 -26.11
C ARG A 222 32.71 16.44 -26.36
N PRO A 223 33.50 17.36 -26.92
CA PRO A 223 33.07 18.75 -27.14
C PRO A 223 31.81 18.86 -28.02
N GLU A 224 31.49 17.81 -28.77
CA GLU A 224 30.31 17.69 -29.64
C GLU A 224 29.01 17.37 -28.89
N ASP A 225 29.10 16.76 -27.70
CA ASP A 225 27.93 16.42 -26.86
C ASP A 225 27.58 17.51 -25.85
N ARG A 226 28.23 18.68 -25.94
CA ARG A 226 27.88 19.83 -25.10
C ARG A 226 26.55 20.37 -25.63
N PRO A 227 25.43 20.25 -24.89
CA PRO A 227 24.18 20.84 -25.33
C PRO A 227 24.44 22.32 -25.57
N GLU A 228 24.13 22.80 -26.78
CA GLU A 228 24.14 24.23 -27.08
C GLU A 228 23.44 24.94 -25.93
N ALA A 229 24.12 25.94 -25.37
CA ALA A 229 23.62 26.72 -24.25
C ALA A 229 22.31 27.37 -24.71
N VAL A 230 21.20 26.71 -24.39
CA VAL A 230 19.87 27.23 -24.66
C VAL A 230 19.73 28.47 -23.79
N ASP A 231 19.70 29.62 -24.44
CA ASP A 231 19.60 30.92 -23.79
C ASP A 231 18.39 30.90 -22.85
N ALA A 232 18.61 31.16 -21.56
CA ALA A 232 17.59 31.08 -20.51
C ALA A 232 16.40 32.02 -20.79
N SER A 233 16.58 32.97 -21.70
CA SER A 233 15.59 33.93 -22.17
C SER A 233 14.45 33.28 -22.98
N ASP A 234 14.66 32.12 -23.62
CA ASP A 234 13.69 31.51 -24.53
C ASP A 234 12.69 30.56 -23.84
N ARG A 235 12.94 30.19 -22.58
CA ARG A 235 12.05 29.31 -21.83
C ARG A 235 10.83 30.03 -21.24
N ALA A 236 10.89 31.36 -21.11
CA ALA A 236 9.84 32.14 -20.45
C ALA A 236 8.60 32.41 -21.33
N VAL A 237 8.65 32.16 -22.64
CA VAL A 237 7.55 32.51 -23.55
C VAL A 237 6.67 31.32 -23.92
N ARG A 238 7.18 30.08 -23.77
CA ARG A 238 6.47 28.89 -24.29
C ARG A 238 5.55 28.20 -23.30
N ASP A 239 5.79 28.38 -22.01
CA ASP A 239 4.83 28.00 -20.97
C ASP A 239 3.87 29.17 -20.78
N GLY A 240 2.90 29.29 -21.70
CA GLY A 240 1.71 30.12 -21.55
C GLY A 240 0.90 29.66 -20.35
N LEU A 241 1.45 29.86 -19.15
CA LEU A 241 0.79 29.74 -17.87
C LEU A 241 -0.18 30.92 -17.81
N ALA A 242 -1.34 30.72 -18.45
CA ALA A 242 -2.52 31.51 -18.19
C ALA A 242 -2.66 31.60 -16.68
N ASP A 243 -2.83 32.84 -16.23
CA ASP A 243 -2.98 33.28 -14.85
C ASP A 243 -4.29 32.72 -14.29
N ASP A 244 -4.35 31.39 -14.11
CA ASP A 244 -5.43 30.67 -13.43
C ASP A 244 -5.27 30.95 -11.92
N ARG A 245 -5.51 32.21 -11.56
CA ARG A 245 -5.84 32.58 -10.19
C ARG A 245 -7.09 31.77 -9.84
N PRO A 246 -7.01 30.83 -8.89
CA PRO A 246 -8.21 30.15 -8.43
C PRO A 246 -9.15 31.24 -7.91
N GLU A 247 -10.34 31.30 -8.52
CA GLU A 247 -11.46 32.10 -8.03
C GLU A 247 -11.51 31.95 -6.50
N ARG A 248 -11.36 33.08 -5.81
CA ARG A 248 -11.47 33.14 -4.36
C ARG A 248 -12.81 32.52 -3.99
N PHE A 249 -12.76 31.34 -3.38
CA PHE A 249 -13.90 30.69 -2.74
C PHE A 249 -14.38 31.56 -1.56
N HIS A 250 -15.11 32.63 -1.87
CA HIS A 250 -15.87 33.44 -0.93
C HIS A 250 -17.15 32.68 -0.61
N GLY A 251 -17.13 31.81 0.41
CA GLY A 251 -18.38 31.14 0.81
C GLY A 251 -18.32 30.02 1.83
N LEU A 252 -17.15 29.61 2.32
CA LEU A 252 -17.06 28.67 3.44
C LEU A 252 -16.78 29.43 4.73
N GLU A 253 -17.84 29.94 5.34
CA GLU A 253 -17.83 30.39 6.74
C GLU A 253 -17.41 29.22 7.63
N LEU A 254 -16.14 29.25 8.00
CA LEU A 254 -15.58 28.38 9.02
C LEU A 254 -16.16 28.85 10.36
N ARG A 255 -17.27 28.27 10.80
CA ARG A 255 -17.69 28.30 12.21
C ARG A 255 -16.62 27.58 13.04
N GLY A 256 -15.57 28.31 13.38
CA GLY A 256 -14.63 27.91 14.40
C GLY A 256 -15.34 28.03 15.74
N THR A 257 -15.75 26.90 16.31
CA THR A 257 -16.04 26.81 17.74
C THR A 257 -14.69 26.95 18.48
N ARG A 258 -14.17 28.17 18.53
CA ARG A 258 -13.11 28.53 19.47
C ARG A 258 -13.73 28.27 20.84
N GLY A 259 -13.13 27.37 21.61
CA GLY A 259 -13.69 26.85 22.85
C GLY A 259 -14.24 27.97 23.72
N GLU A 260 -15.57 28.10 23.71
CA GLU A 260 -16.28 28.68 24.82
C GLU A 260 -16.07 27.68 25.94
N GLU A 261 -15.27 28.08 26.93
CA GLU A 261 -15.08 27.32 28.16
C GLU A 261 -16.47 27.08 28.73
N VAL A 262 -17.00 25.87 28.54
CA VAL A 262 -18.20 25.43 29.24
C VAL A 262 -17.76 25.27 30.68
N GLU A 263 -17.87 26.35 31.44
CA GLU A 263 -17.88 26.29 32.89
C GLU A 263 -19.09 25.43 33.26
N ASP A 264 -18.85 24.13 33.47
CA ASP A 264 -19.81 23.23 34.09
C ASP A 264 -20.10 23.79 35.49
N ASN A 265 -21.14 24.62 35.57
CA ASN A 265 -21.71 25.15 36.78
C ASN A 265 -22.36 23.97 37.51
N VAL A 266 -21.54 23.19 38.21
CA VAL A 266 -21.99 22.11 39.07
C VAL A 266 -22.69 22.77 40.25
N GLU A 267 -24.03 22.82 40.19
CA GLU A 267 -24.85 23.23 41.32
C GLU A 267 -24.42 22.41 42.56
N PRO A 268 -24.08 23.08 43.69
CA PRO A 268 -23.72 22.37 44.91
C PRO A 268 -24.93 21.58 45.40
N GLY A 269 -24.74 20.28 45.55
CA GLY A 269 -25.76 19.33 45.97
C GLY A 269 -26.42 19.76 47.26
N VAL A 270 -27.75 19.76 47.22
CA VAL A 270 -28.65 19.84 48.38
C VAL A 270 -28.26 18.75 49.38
N GLU A 271 -27.89 19.17 50.60
CA GLU A 271 -27.62 18.26 51.70
C GLU A 271 -28.91 17.52 52.12
N PRO A 272 -28.85 16.20 52.38
CA PRO A 272 -29.99 15.48 52.92
C PRO A 272 -30.17 15.84 54.41
N GLY A 273 -31.26 16.54 54.70
CA GLY A 273 -31.73 16.75 56.08
C GLY A 273 -32.01 15.42 56.78
N GLY A 274 -31.56 15.33 58.03
CA GLY A 274 -31.78 14.20 58.93
C GLY A 274 -33.17 14.14 59.54
#